data_AF-A0A2E7UNB6-F1
#
_entry.id   AF-A0A2E7UNB6-F1
#
_cell.length_a   1.000
_cell.length_b   1.000
_cell.length_c   1.000
_cell.angle_alpha   90.00
_cell.angle_beta   90.00
_cell.angle_gamma   90.00
#
_symmetry.space_group_name_H-M   'P 1'
#
loop_
_entity.id
_entity.type
_entity.pdbx_description
1 polymer ?
#
loop_
_entity_poly.entity_id
_entity_poly.type
_entity_poly.pdbx_seq_one_letter_code
_entity_poly.pdbx_strand_id
1 'polypeptide(L)'
;MLGALFAGCFRMLLGPVWGWATFSGFLFGYMAYDVTHYATHHLKLKNKWFLALKKHHLLHHHSPRHKDRKFGVSTTLWDHVFGTY
;
A
#
# COMPACT_ATOMS: atom_id res chain seq x y z
N MET A 1 12.94 -13.03 7.48
CA MET A 1 13.10 -13.97 6.34
C MET A 1 12.63 -13.36 5.02
N LEU A 2 11.40 -12.83 4.92
CA LEU A 2 10.88 -12.25 3.67
C LEU A 2 11.62 -10.99 3.19
N GLY A 3 11.98 -10.07 4.10
CA GLY A 3 12.72 -8.84 3.75
C GLY A 3 14.12 -9.12 3.16
N ALA A 4 14.83 -10.13 3.69
CA ALA A 4 16.13 -10.53 3.16
C ALA A 4 16.01 -11.15 1.75
N LEU A 5 14.91 -11.86 1.48
CA LEU A 5 14.62 -12.42 0.17
C LEU A 5 14.38 -11.30 -0.85
N PHE A 6 13.54 -10.31 -0.54
CA PHE A 6 13.35 -9.15 -1.41
C PHE A 6 14.65 -8.36 -1.62
N ALA A 7 15.41 -8.10 -0.56
CA ALA A 7 16.71 -7.43 -0.66
C ALA A 7 17.67 -8.17 -1.61
N GLY A 8 17.74 -9.50 -1.49
CA GLY A 8 18.48 -10.37 -2.40
C GLY A 8 18.01 -10.24 -3.84
N CYS A 9 16.70 -10.31 -4.10
CA CYS A 9 16.12 -10.13 -5.45
C CYS A 9 16.46 -8.75 -6.05
N PHE A 10 16.27 -7.65 -5.31
CA PHE A 10 16.62 -6.31 -5.79
C PHE A 10 18.12 -6.19 -6.09
N ARG A 11 18.97 -6.76 -5.22
CA ARG A 11 20.42 -6.78 -5.39
C ARG A 11 20.86 -7.60 -6.60
N MET A 12 20.19 -8.71 -6.90
CA MET A 12 20.47 -9.55 -8.06
C MET A 12 20.01 -8.90 -9.37
N LEU A 13 18.84 -8.27 -9.38
CA LEU A 13 18.25 -7.69 -10.60
C LEU A 13 18.84 -6.32 -10.96
N LEU A 14 19.16 -5.49 -9.97
CA LEU A 14 19.57 -4.09 -10.18
C LEU A 14 21.04 -3.81 -9.82
N GLY A 15 21.77 -4.83 -9.36
CA GLY A 15 23.18 -4.70 -8.99
C GLY A 15 23.41 -4.05 -7.61
N PRO A 16 24.68 -3.80 -7.23
CA PRO A 16 25.03 -3.39 -5.87
C PRO A 16 24.54 -2.01 -5.47
N VAL A 17 24.59 -1.04 -6.38
CA VAL A 17 24.26 0.34 -6.04
C VAL A 17 22.75 0.55 -6.10
N TRP A 18 22.14 0.25 -7.26
CA TRP A 18 20.71 0.47 -7.46
C TRP A 18 19.84 -0.50 -6.67
N GLY A 19 20.28 -1.75 -6.46
CA GLY A 19 19.53 -2.74 -5.67
C GLY A 19 19.24 -2.27 -4.25
N TRP A 20 20.25 -1.74 -3.54
CA TRP A 20 20.05 -1.24 -2.17
C TRP A 20 19.20 0.03 -2.13
N ALA A 21 19.41 0.95 -3.08
CA ALA A 21 18.62 2.18 -3.17
C ALA A 21 17.13 1.88 -3.42
N THR A 22 16.83 1.01 -4.39
CA THR A 22 15.45 0.61 -4.70
C THR A 22 14.82 -0.19 -3.57
N PHE A 23 15.56 -1.11 -2.94
CA PHE A 23 15.05 -1.87 -1.79
C PHE A 23 14.69 -0.94 -0.61
N SER A 24 15.50 0.09 -0.36
CA SER A 24 15.22 1.08 0.68
C SER A 24 13.93 1.86 0.39
N GLY A 25 13.73 2.27 -0.87
CA GLY A 25 12.48 2.91 -1.32
C GLY A 25 11.26 1.99 -1.21
N PHE A 26 11.42 0.71 -1.58
CA PHE A 26 10.39 -0.31 -1.42
C PHE A 26 9.99 -0.50 0.06
N LEU A 27 10.98 -0.61 0.96
CA LEU A 27 10.73 -0.78 2.39
C LEU A 27 10.05 0.45 2.99
N PHE A 28 10.49 1.65 2.62
CA PHE A 28 9.82 2.88 3.03
C PHE A 28 8.36 2.93 2.55
N GLY A 29 8.11 2.59 1.28
CA GLY A 29 6.76 2.51 0.72
C GLY A 29 5.88 1.49 1.46
N TYR A 30 6.43 0.33 1.81
CA TYR A 30 5.76 -0.68 2.62
C TYR A 30 5.39 -0.15 4.02
N MET A 31 6.32 0.51 4.71
CA MET A 31 6.03 1.13 6.01
C MET A 31 4.96 2.22 5.92
N ALA A 32 5.02 3.07 4.88
CA ALA A 32 4.00 4.09 4.64
C ALA A 32 2.62 3.48 4.37
N TYR A 33 2.57 2.38 3.63
CA TYR A 33 1.34 1.58 3.43
C TYR A 33 0.80 1.07 4.78
N ASP A 34 1.62 0.39 5.58
CA ASP A 34 1.20 -0.19 6.86
C ASP A 34 0.69 0.87 7.85
N VAL A 35 1.42 1.99 7.97
CA VAL A 35 0.99 3.11 8.82
C VAL A 35 -0.32 3.72 8.31
N THR A 36 -0.48 3.87 6.99
CA THR A 36 -1.73 4.38 6.41
C THR A 36 -2.88 3.43 6.69
N HIS A 37 -2.67 2.13 6.51
CA HIS A 37 -3.66 1.11 6.82
C HIS A 37 -4.09 1.19 8.28
N TYR A 38 -3.14 1.18 9.22
CA TYR A 38 -3.42 1.35 10.64
C TYR A 38 -4.18 2.66 10.92
N ALA A 39 -3.77 3.76 10.29
CA ALA A 39 -4.41 5.06 10.45
C ALA A 39 -5.87 5.06 9.97
N THR A 40 -6.17 4.40 8.85
CA THR A 40 -7.54 4.32 8.32
C THR A 40 -8.48 3.59 9.28
N HIS A 41 -8.00 2.57 10.00
CA HIS A 41 -8.80 1.86 10.99
C HIS A 41 -8.90 2.61 12.32
N HIS A 42 -7.77 3.04 12.88
CA HIS A 42 -7.69 3.36 14.31
C HIS A 42 -7.61 4.87 14.61
N LEU A 43 -7.24 5.71 13.65
CA LEU A 43 -7.05 7.13 13.89
C LEU A 43 -8.27 7.97 13.46
N LYS A 44 -8.47 9.08 14.17
CA LYS A 44 -9.47 10.11 13.84
C LYS A 44 -8.85 11.19 12.94
N LEU A 45 -8.68 10.86 11.67
CA LEU A 45 -8.08 11.74 10.67
C LEU A 45 -9.09 12.83 10.26
N LYS A 46 -8.65 14.09 10.17
CA LYS A 46 -9.49 15.24 9.74
C LYS A 46 -9.20 15.71 8.31
N ASN A 47 -8.11 15.25 7.71
CA ASN A 47 -7.71 15.63 6.37
C ASN A 47 -8.61 14.95 5.32
N LYS A 48 -9.07 15.71 4.31
CA LYS A 48 -9.99 15.23 3.27
C LYS A 48 -9.46 14.02 2.50
N TRP A 49 -8.16 14.00 2.18
CA TRP A 49 -7.54 12.89 1.45
C TRP A 49 -7.58 11.60 2.26
N PHE A 50 -7.16 11.66 3.53
CA PHE A 50 -7.20 10.51 4.42
C PHE A 50 -8.62 10.03 4.71
N LEU A 51 -9.60 10.93 4.80
CA LEU A 51 -11.00 10.57 4.94
C LEU A 51 -11.54 9.84 3.71
N ALA A 52 -11.13 10.24 2.51
CA ALA A 52 -11.47 9.54 1.28
C ALA A 52 -10.88 8.12 1.24
N LEU A 53 -9.59 7.97 1.59
CA LEU A 53 -8.93 6.65 1.70
C LEU A 53 -9.58 5.78 2.76
N LYS A 54 -9.89 6.33 3.94
CA LYS A 54 -10.61 5.60 5.00
C LYS A 54 -11.97 5.12 4.52
N LYS A 55 -12.77 5.99 3.88
CA LYS A 55 -14.07 5.59 3.32
C LYS A 55 -13.91 4.48 2.28
N HIS A 56 -12.95 4.63 1.36
CA HIS A 56 -12.65 3.64 0.34
C HIS A 56 -12.31 2.28 0.94
N HIS A 57 -11.39 2.26 1.91
CA HIS A 57 -10.91 1.05 2.55
C HIS A 57 -11.95 0.38 3.46
N LEU A 58 -12.80 1.14 4.16
CA LEU A 58 -13.90 0.56 4.92
C LEU A 58 -14.97 -0.07 4.03
N LEU A 59 -15.16 0.41 2.80
CA LEU A 59 -16.06 -0.24 1.84
C LEU A 59 -15.51 -1.61 1.40
N HIS A 60 -14.20 -1.76 1.24
CA HIS A 60 -13.57 -3.06 0.99
C HIS A 60 -13.90 -4.07 2.10
N HIS A 61 -13.73 -3.67 3.37
CA HIS A 61 -13.98 -4.56 4.50
C HIS A 61 -15.45 -4.88 4.77
N HIS A 62 -16.35 -3.90 4.58
CA HIS A 62 -17.70 -3.97 5.12
C HIS A 62 -18.81 -4.00 4.07
N SER A 63 -18.50 -3.82 2.79
CA SER A 63 -19.50 -3.85 1.73
C SER A 63 -19.49 -5.17 0.98
N PRO A 64 -20.54 -6.01 1.08
CA PRO A 64 -20.64 -7.25 0.31
C PRO A 64 -20.54 -7.02 -1.21
N ARG A 65 -20.99 -5.85 -1.70
CA ARG A 65 -20.90 -5.46 -3.11
C ARG A 65 -19.47 -5.19 -3.58
N HIS A 66 -18.53 -4.96 -2.66
CA HIS A 66 -17.15 -4.61 -2.96
C HIS A 66 -16.15 -5.63 -2.43
N LYS A 67 -16.58 -6.87 -2.17
CA LYS A 67 -15.73 -7.94 -1.61
C LYS A 67 -14.45 -8.18 -2.44
N ASP A 68 -14.56 -8.09 -3.77
CA ASP A 68 -13.46 -8.29 -4.70
C ASP A 68 -13.06 -6.97 -5.41
N ARG A 69 -13.16 -5.84 -4.70
CA ARG A 69 -12.84 -4.50 -5.19
C ARG A 69 -12.19 -3.66 -4.07
N LYS A 70 -11.75 -2.46 -4.43
CA LYS A 70 -11.24 -1.42 -3.53
C LYS A 70 -9.99 -1.84 -2.76
N PHE A 71 -9.05 -2.47 -3.46
CA PHE A 71 -7.86 -3.06 -2.85
C PHE A 71 -6.84 -2.00 -2.41
N GLY A 72 -6.88 -0.80 -3.01
CA GLY A 72 -6.01 0.32 -2.69
C GLY A 72 -6.23 0.86 -1.29
N VAL A 73 -5.15 0.94 -0.50
CA VAL A 73 -5.15 1.46 0.87
C VAL A 73 -4.47 2.83 0.96
N SER A 74 -3.23 2.94 0.48
CA SER A 74 -2.47 4.20 0.46
C SER A 74 -2.80 5.09 -0.73
N THR A 75 -3.34 4.50 -1.80
CA THR A 75 -3.78 5.17 -3.03
C THR A 75 -4.78 4.28 -3.75
N THR A 76 -5.68 4.88 -4.53
CA THR A 76 -6.66 4.16 -5.38
C THR A 76 -6.20 4.04 -6.83
N LEU A 77 -4.97 4.48 -7.13
CA LEU A 77 -4.43 4.49 -8.50
C LEU A 77 -4.54 3.11 -9.18
N TRP A 78 -4.07 2.07 -8.51
CA TRP A 78 -4.07 0.72 -9.08
C TRP A 78 -5.48 0.14 -9.21
N ASP A 79 -6.42 0.56 -8.36
CA ASP A 79 -7.82 0.18 -8.52
C ASP A 79 -8.42 0.72 -9.83
N HIS A 80 -8.05 1.93 -10.23
CA HIS A 80 -8.46 2.45 -11.54
C HIS A 80 -7.78 1.72 -12.70
N VAL A 81 -6.49 1.42 -12.58
CA VAL A 81 -5.72 0.71 -13.63
C VAL A 81 -6.29 -0.68 -13.89
N PHE A 82 -6.66 -1.40 -12.82
CA PHE A 82 -7.14 -2.79 -12.92
C PHE A 82 -8.67 -2.93 -12.89
N GLY A 83 -9.41 -1.82 -12.88
CA GLY A 83 -10.87 -1.84 -12.90
C GLY A 83 -11.52 -2.34 -11.59
N THR A 84 -10.82 -2.18 -10.46
CA THR A 84 -11.24 -2.60 -9.12
C THR A 84 -11.62 -1.43 -8.22
N TYR A 85 -11.82 -0.21 -8.75
CA TYR A 85 -12.28 0.95 -7.96
C TYR A 85 -13.72 0.80 -7.46
#